data_AF-G9MG49-F1
#
_entry.id   AF-G9MG49-F1
#
_cell.length_a   1.000
_cell.length_b   1.000
_cell.length_c   1.000
_cell.angle_alpha   90.00
_cell.angle_beta   90.00
_cell.angle_gamma   90.00
#
_symmetry.space_group_name_H-M   'P 1'
#
loop_
_entity.id
_entity.type
_entity.pdbx_description
1 polymer ?
#
loop_
_entity_poly.entity_id
_entity_poly.type
_entity_poly.pdbx_seq_one_letter_code
_entity_poly.pdbx_strand_id
1 'polypeptide(L)' 'VAVLEGLPPAVTLDLAFTTTRMLRDANLVRHLKPCEVMGNATTVCSDKTGTLTQNKMQVVAGAVG' A
#
# COMPACT_ATOMS: atom_id res chain seq x y z
N VAL A 1 24.63 4.53 31.35
CA VAL A 1 23.47 3.67 30.97
C VAL A 1 22.60 4.48 30.03
N ALA A 2 22.52 4.11 28.75
CA ALA A 2 21.67 4.78 27.78
C ALA A 2 21.04 3.74 26.87
N VAL A 3 20.17 2.91 27.44
CA VAL A 3 19.24 2.10 26.66
C VAL A 3 17.94 2.90 26.61
N LEU A 4 17.54 3.27 25.40
CA LEU A 4 16.30 3.99 25.15
C LEU A 4 15.14 2.98 25.20
N GLU A 5 14.75 2.59 26.41
CA GLU A 5 13.69 1.60 26.69
C GLU A 5 12.34 1.95 26.02
N GLY A 6 12.10 3.25 25.77
CA GLY A 6 10.89 3.77 25.14
C GLY A 6 10.92 3.89 23.60
N LEU A 7 12.06 3.66 22.94
CA LEU A 7 12.14 3.82 21.48
C LEU A 7 11.41 2.70 20.71
N PRO A 8 11.58 1.40 21.04
CA PRO A 8 10.81 0.34 20.38
C PRO A 8 9.27 0.50 20.48
N PRO A 9 8.67 0.86 21.64
CA PRO A 9 7.23 1.03 21.72
C PRO A 9 6.74 2.29 20.98
N ALA A 10 7.54 3.37 20.92
CA ALA A 10 7.17 4.57 20.16
C ALA A 10 7.01 4.27 18.66
N VAL A 11 7.96 3.54 18.07
CA VAL A 11 7.90 3.13 16.65
C VAL A 11 6.73 2.17 16.40
N THR A 12 6.45 1.27 17.35
CA THR A 12 5.31 0.33 17.24
C THR A 12 3.97 1.06 17.26
N LEU A 13 3.83 2.10 18.10
CA LEU A 13 2.62 2.91 18.18
C LEU A 13 2.37 3.69 16.89
N ASP A 14 3.43 4.27 16.32
CA ASP A 14 3.36 4.98 15.04
C ASP A 14 2.96 4.03 13.91
N LEU A 15 3.59 2.84 13.82
CA LEU A 15 3.20 1.83 12.84
C LEU A 15 1.75 1.33 13.03
N ALA A 16 1.26 1.20 14.26
CA ALA A 16 -0.13 0.83 14.53
C ALA A 16 -1.13 1.93 14.11
N PHE A 17 -0.73 3.19 14.20
CA PHE A 17 -1.54 4.29 13.68
C PHE A 17 -1.55 4.31 12.14
N THR A 18 -0.40 4.10 11.51
CA THR A 18 -0.30 4.05 10.04
C THR A 18 -1.06 2.86 9.43
N THR A 19 -1.07 1.68 10.05
CA THR A 19 -1.89 0.54 9.59
C THR A 19 -3.37 0.89 9.56
N THR A 20 -3.85 1.59 10.59
CA THR A 20 -5.25 2.03 10.69
C THR A 20 -5.61 3.01 9.58
N ARG A 21 -4.68 3.89 9.19
CA ARG A 21 -4.86 4.80 8.04
C ARG A 21 -4.85 4.05 6.71
N MET A 22 -3.89 3.15 6.50
CA MET A 22 -3.82 2.34 5.28
C MET A 22 -5.06 1.47 5.07
N LEU A 23 -5.63 0.93 6.15
CA LEU A 23 -6.91 0.22 6.11
C LEU A 23 -8.07 1.08 5.59
N ARG A 24 -8.10 2.38 5.92
CA ARG A 24 -9.12 3.31 5.40
C ARG A 24 -8.91 3.60 3.91
N ASP A 25 -7.67 3.59 3.45
CA ASP A 25 -7.29 3.76 2.04
C ASP A 25 -7.44 2.46 1.23
N ALA A 26 -8.23 1.50 1.73
CA ALA A 26 -8.45 0.17 1.14
C ALA A 26 -7.17 -0.70 0.99
N ASN A 27 -6.13 -0.42 1.79
CA ASN A 27 -4.90 -1.19 1.82
C ASN A 27 -4.81 -2.02 3.12
N LEU A 28 -5.17 -3.31 3.03
CA LEU A 28 -5.15 -4.23 4.16
C LEU A 28 -3.72 -4.67 4.49
N VAL A 29 -3.15 -4.12 5.56
CA VAL A 29 -1.81 -4.49 6.03
C VAL A 29 -1.89 -5.58 7.11
N ARG A 30 -1.33 -6.76 6.83
CA ARG A 30 -1.35 -7.94 7.74
C ARG A 30 -0.14 -8.01 8.68
N HIS A 31 0.95 -7.32 8.34
CA HIS A 31 2.18 -7.25 9.14
C HIS A 31 2.63 -5.79 9.21
N LEU A 32 3.17 -5.36 10.34
CA LEU A 32 3.60 -3.96 10.53
C LEU A 32 4.71 -3.55 9.56
N LYS A 33 5.62 -4.47 9.19
CA LYS A 33 6.76 -4.20 8.29
C LYS A 33 6.36 -3.62 6.91
N PRO A 34 5.31 -4.13 6.23
CA PRO A 34 4.77 -3.51 5.02
C PRO A 34 4.36 -2.03 5.14
N CYS A 35 3.90 -1.55 6.31
CA CYS A 35 3.55 -0.12 6.47
C CYS A 35 4.76 0.78 6.29
N GLU A 36 5.90 0.40 6.86
CA GLU A 36 7.15 1.14 6.73
C GLU A 36 7.66 1.11 5.28
N VAL A 37 7.61 -0.06 4.63
CA VAL A 37 8.03 -0.23 3.23
C VAL A 37 7.18 0.61 2.28
N MET A 38 5.86 0.65 2.48
CA MET A 38 4.95 1.44 1.65
C MET A 38 5.20 2.95 1.81
N GLY A 39 5.59 3.41 3.01
CA GLY A 39 5.93 4.80 3.27
C GLY A 39 7.20 5.27 2.54
N ASN A 40 8.11 4.35 2.20
CA ASN A 40 9.37 4.64 1.49
C ASN A 40 9.40 4.10 0.05
N ALA A 41 8.28 3.62 -0.48
CA ALA A 41 8.22 3.08 -1.83
C ALA A 41 8.32 4.23 -2.86
N THR A 42 9.39 4.24 -3.66
CA THR A 42 9.59 5.24 -4.73
C THR A 42 9.14 4.76 -6.10
N THR A 43 8.97 3.45 -6.27
CA THR A 43 8.54 2.82 -7.52
C THR A 43 7.50 1.75 -7.21
N VAL A 44 6.37 1.79 -7.93
CA VAL A 44 5.30 0.80 -7.80
C VAL A 44 5.25 -0.02 -9.09
N CYS A 45 5.63 -1.30 -9.00
CA CYS A 45 5.45 -2.25 -10.10
C CYS A 45 4.00 -2.72 -10.11
N SER A 46 3.14 -2.04 -10.86
CA SER A 46 1.73 -2.43 -11.02
C SER A 46 1.56 -3.42 -12.18
N ASP A 47 0.71 -4.43 -11.98
CA ASP A 47 0.26 -5.28 -13.09
C ASP A 47 -0.74 -4.54 -13.97
N LYS A 48 -0.85 -4.91 -15.25
CA LYS A 48 -1.76 -4.26 -16.18
C LYS A 48 -3.20 -4.75 -16.01
N THR A 49 -3.43 -6.07 -16.04
CA THR A 49 -4.76 -6.64 -16.22
C THR A 49 -5.44 -6.82 -14.87
N GLY A 50 -6.57 -6.13 -14.63
CA GLY A 50 -7.28 -6.21 -13.36
C GLY A 50 -6.69 -5.35 -12.23
N THR A 51 -5.57 -4.64 -12.47
CA THR A 51 -5.06 -3.59 -11.58
C THR A 51 -5.17 -2.21 -12.26
N LEU A 52 -4.52 -2.01 -13.41
CA LEU A 52 -4.69 -0.76 -14.19
C LEU A 52 -5.95 -0.77 -15.06
N THR A 53 -6.31 -1.93 -15.59
CA THR A 53 -7.55 -2.10 -16.36
C THR A 53 -8.66 -2.67 -15.48
N GLN A 54 -9.91 -2.30 -15.75
CA GLN A 54 -11.09 -2.84 -15.04
C GLN A 54 -11.36 -4.32 -15.37
N ASN A 55 -10.46 -5.00 -16.09
CA ASN A 55 -10.64 -6.34 -16.65
C ASN A 55 -11.99 -6.51 -17.41
N LYS A 56 -12.50 -5.42 -17.98
CA LYS A 56 -13.71 -5.37 -18.81
C LYS A 56 -13.30 -4.98 -20.21
N MET A 57 -13.21 -5.98 -21.09
CA MET A 57 -12.86 -5.79 -22.50
C MET A 57 -14.01 -5.04 -23.19
N GLN A 58 -13.73 -3.85 -23.70
CA GLN A 58 -14.68 -3.04 -24.48
C GLN A 58 -14.09 -2.76 -25.85
N VAL A 59 -14.95 -2.75 -26.87
CA VAL A 59 -14.57 -2.33 -28.21
C VAL A 59 -14.51 -0.80 -28.21
N VAL A 60 -13.30 -0.24 -28.23
CA VAL A 60 -13.07 1.22 -28.19
C VAL A 60 -13.11 1.84 -29.59
N ALA A 61 -12.80 1.06 -30.63
CA ALA A 61 -12.84 1.51 -32.01
C ALA A 61 -13.19 0.33 -32.92
N GLY A 62 -14.08 0.59 -33.87
CA GLY A 62 -14.41 -0.31 -34.97
C GLY A 62 -14.69 0.53 -36.20
N ALA A 63 -14.01 0.24 -37.30
CA ALA A 63 -14.34 0.81 -38.59
C ALA A 63 -15.34 -0.13 -39.27
N VAL A 64 -16.49 0.40 -39.67
CA VAL A 64 -17.45 -0.32 -40.52
C VAL A 64 -17.50 0.44 -41.84
N GLY A 65 -16.96 -0.20 -42.87
CA GLY A 65 -16.83 0.29 -44.25
C GLY A 65 -16.23 -0.80 -45.12
#